data_AF-A0A7W1B7U6-F1
#
_entry.id   AF-A0A7W1B7U6-F1
#
_cell.length_a   1.000
_cell.length_b   1.000
_cell.length_c   1.000
_cell.angle_alpha   90.00
_cell.angle_beta   90.00
_cell.angle_gamma   90.00
#
_symmetry.space_group_name_H-M   'P 1'
#
loop_
_entity.id
_entity.type
_entity.pdbx_description
1 polymer ?
#
loop_
_entity_poly.entity_id
_entity_poly.type
_entity_poly.pdbx_seq_one_letter_code
_entity_poly.pdbx_strand_id
1 'polypeptide(L)'
;MSAPSAVEAASAKSWRRIYFNALTIPYWGVHLLAIVGIAITGFSWLGLLLAVAFYIPRMFFVTGAYHRYFSHRSYKTSRWFQFVLALGATTTAQKGPLWWAAHHRIHHKLSDLPGDLHSVKQSGFWWSHHGWILSRDLEETDLSRIKDFAKYPELRWLNTFWVVPPIAAGVASF
;
A
#
# COMPACT_ATOMS: atom_id res chain seq x y z
N MET A 1 -15.35 -10.56 28.51
CA MET A 1 -15.09 -9.75 27.30
C MET A 1 -13.75 -10.17 26.74
N SER A 2 -13.65 -10.52 25.45
CA SER A 2 -12.37 -10.78 24.79
C SER A 2 -11.58 -9.49 24.64
N ALA A 3 -10.25 -9.58 24.65
CA ALA A 3 -9.39 -8.42 24.39
C ALA A 3 -9.68 -7.86 22.97
N PRO A 4 -9.66 -6.54 22.77
CA PRO A 4 -9.86 -5.94 21.46
C PRO A 4 -8.75 -6.38 20.50
N SER A 5 -9.12 -6.63 19.26
CA SER A 5 -8.19 -6.88 18.16
C SER A 5 -7.26 -5.69 17.94
N ALA A 6 -6.11 -5.91 17.31
CA ALA A 6 -5.17 -4.84 16.97
C ALA A 6 -5.83 -3.73 16.13
N VAL A 7 -6.81 -4.09 15.29
CA VAL A 7 -7.59 -3.15 14.48
C VAL A 7 -8.51 -2.29 15.35
N GLU A 8 -9.27 -2.90 16.24
CA GLU A 8 -10.16 -2.18 17.17
C GLU A 8 -9.37 -1.24 18.08
N ALA A 9 -8.22 -1.70 18.59
CA ALA A 9 -7.35 -0.87 19.40
C ALA A 9 -6.74 0.31 18.61
N ALA A 10 -6.42 0.10 17.33
CA ALA A 10 -5.85 1.14 16.48
C ALA A 10 -6.91 2.13 15.99
N SER A 11 -8.11 1.66 15.62
CA SER A 11 -9.21 2.49 15.13
C SER A 11 -9.87 3.32 16.23
N ALA A 12 -9.78 2.89 17.49
CA ALA A 12 -10.23 3.65 18.65
C ALA A 12 -9.33 4.86 19.00
N LYS A 13 -8.16 5.02 18.35
CA LYS A 13 -7.26 6.16 18.62
C LYS A 13 -7.82 7.47 18.07
N SER A 14 -7.39 8.58 18.67
CA SER A 14 -7.74 9.92 18.19
C SER A 14 -7.41 10.08 16.70
N TRP A 15 -8.35 10.67 15.95
CA TRP A 15 -8.20 10.96 14.52
C TRP A 15 -6.94 11.78 14.21
N ARG A 16 -6.54 12.72 15.08
CA ARG A 16 -5.30 13.46 14.92
C ARG A 16 -4.09 12.52 14.85
N ARG A 17 -4.05 11.50 15.71
CA ARG A 17 -2.94 10.55 15.77
C ARG A 17 -2.87 9.66 14.52
N ILE A 18 -4.02 9.28 13.97
CA ILE A 18 -4.12 8.42 12.79
C ILE A 18 -3.84 9.24 11.51
N TYR A 19 -4.58 10.32 11.31
CA TYR A 19 -4.63 11.04 10.03
C TYR A 19 -3.69 12.23 9.94
N PHE A 20 -3.30 12.86 11.06
CA PHE A 20 -2.55 14.12 11.07
C PHE A 20 -1.30 14.02 11.95
N ASN A 21 -0.31 13.27 11.46
CA ASN A 21 1.01 13.16 12.08
C ASN A 21 2.12 13.33 11.03
N ALA A 22 3.37 13.45 11.46
CA ALA A 22 4.50 13.72 10.55
C ALA A 22 4.61 12.71 9.37
N LEU A 23 4.23 11.45 9.57
CA LEU A 23 4.30 10.42 8.52
C LEU A 23 3.17 10.53 7.49
N THR A 24 2.05 11.18 7.82
CA THR A 24 0.91 11.36 6.91
C THR A 24 0.98 12.67 6.12
N ILE A 25 1.92 13.57 6.45
CA ILE A 25 2.14 14.82 5.73
C ILE A 25 2.43 14.56 4.23
N PRO A 26 3.33 13.64 3.83
CA PRO A 26 3.56 13.38 2.41
C PRO A 26 2.31 12.83 1.69
N TYR A 27 1.53 12.00 2.39
CA TYR A 27 0.29 11.45 1.86
C TYR A 27 -0.70 12.56 1.51
N TRP A 28 -1.01 13.47 2.43
CA TRP A 28 -1.93 14.58 2.17
C TRP A 28 -1.32 15.62 1.22
N GLY A 29 -0.01 15.84 1.31
CA GLY A 29 0.74 16.75 0.45
C GLY A 29 0.59 16.39 -1.03
N VAL A 30 0.70 15.10 -1.40
CA VAL A 30 0.58 14.71 -2.82
C VAL A 30 -0.81 15.00 -3.40
N HIS A 31 -1.88 14.85 -2.59
CA HIS A 31 -3.24 15.15 -3.03
C HIS A 31 -3.45 16.65 -3.20
N LEU A 32 -3.00 17.44 -2.23
CA LEU A 32 -3.09 18.90 -2.30
C LEU A 32 -2.28 19.44 -3.48
N LEU A 33 -1.04 18.98 -3.67
CA LEU A 33 -0.17 19.41 -4.77
C LEU A 33 -0.75 19.02 -6.14
N ALA A 34 -1.40 17.87 -6.27
CA ALA A 34 -2.07 17.49 -7.51
C ALA A 34 -3.20 18.48 -7.87
N ILE A 35 -4.05 18.84 -6.90
CA ILE A 35 -5.17 19.77 -7.11
C ILE A 35 -4.66 21.18 -7.40
N VAL A 36 -3.77 21.69 -6.53
CA VAL A 36 -3.21 23.04 -6.65
C VAL A 36 -2.37 23.17 -7.92
N GLY A 37 -1.60 22.14 -8.28
CA GLY A 37 -0.82 22.09 -9.51
C GLY A 37 -1.70 22.30 -10.73
N ILE A 38 -2.76 21.50 -10.89
CA ILE A 38 -3.71 21.65 -12.01
C ILE A 38 -4.39 23.02 -11.99
N ALA A 39 -4.76 23.54 -10.81
CA ALA A 39 -5.42 24.83 -10.69
C ALA A 39 -4.51 26.01 -11.13
N ILE A 40 -3.19 25.92 -10.87
CA ILE A 40 -2.23 26.97 -11.21
C ILE A 40 -1.72 26.82 -12.65
N THR A 41 -1.38 25.59 -13.08
CA THR A 41 -0.73 25.36 -14.38
C THR A 41 -1.73 25.13 -15.51
N GLY A 42 -3.00 24.86 -15.19
CA GLY A 42 -4.01 24.44 -16.16
C GLY A 42 -3.83 23.01 -16.64
N PHE A 43 -4.67 22.62 -17.60
CA PHE A 43 -4.65 21.29 -18.22
C PHE A 43 -3.44 21.11 -19.15
N SER A 44 -2.86 19.90 -19.15
CA SER A 44 -1.76 19.52 -20.03
C SER A 44 -2.01 18.14 -20.64
N TRP A 45 -1.97 18.06 -21.97
CA TRP A 45 -2.04 16.78 -22.69
C TRP A 45 -0.87 15.87 -22.33
N LEU A 46 0.33 16.44 -22.16
CA LEU A 46 1.50 15.68 -21.70
C LEU A 46 1.29 15.16 -20.28
N GLY A 47 0.73 15.98 -19.38
CA GLY A 47 0.39 15.57 -18.02
C GLY A 47 -0.64 14.42 -18.00
N LEU A 48 -1.66 14.49 -18.84
CA LEU A 48 -2.63 13.41 -19.00
C LEU A 48 -1.97 12.13 -19.54
N LEU A 49 -1.11 12.25 -20.56
CA LEU A 49 -0.38 11.11 -21.12
C LEU A 49 0.50 10.45 -20.07
N LEU A 50 1.24 11.23 -19.27
CA LEU A 50 2.04 10.72 -18.16
C LEU A 50 1.15 10.03 -17.12
N ALA A 51 0.03 10.64 -16.73
CA ALA A 51 -0.90 10.05 -15.76
C ALA A 51 -1.41 8.67 -16.24
N VAL A 52 -1.83 8.55 -17.51
CA VAL A 52 -2.28 7.28 -18.10
C VAL A 52 -1.12 6.28 -18.21
N ALA A 53 0.06 6.72 -18.65
CA ALA A 53 1.24 5.88 -18.81
C ALA A 53 1.74 5.31 -17.48
N PHE A 54 1.57 6.03 -16.36
CA PHE A 54 1.82 5.52 -15.02
C PHE A 54 0.67 4.66 -14.50
N TYR A 55 -0.58 5.06 -14.73
CA TYR A 55 -1.76 4.39 -14.19
C TYR A 55 -1.89 2.94 -14.68
N ILE A 56 -1.82 2.72 -16.00
CA ILE A 56 -2.09 1.39 -16.58
C ILE A 56 -1.10 0.32 -16.11
N PRO A 57 0.23 0.50 -16.18
CA PRO A 57 1.18 -0.48 -15.67
C PRO A 57 1.07 -0.67 -14.16
N ARG A 58 0.85 0.40 -13.40
CA ARG A 58 0.68 0.32 -11.94
C ARG A 58 -0.55 -0.49 -11.56
N MET A 59 -1.67 -0.33 -12.26
CA MET A 59 -2.85 -1.18 -12.07
C MET A 59 -2.55 -2.65 -12.36
N PHE A 60 -1.78 -2.95 -13.41
CA PHE A 60 -1.29 -4.31 -13.64
C PHE A 60 -0.44 -4.80 -12.47
N PHE A 61 0.49 -4.02 -11.94
CA PHE A 61 1.33 -4.49 -10.85
C PHE A 61 0.59 -4.66 -9.52
N VAL A 62 -0.39 -3.82 -9.19
CA VAL A 62 -1.25 -4.07 -8.01
C VAL A 62 -2.02 -5.38 -8.16
N THR A 63 -2.68 -5.56 -9.31
CA THR A 63 -3.58 -6.71 -9.51
C THR A 63 -2.85 -8.01 -9.83
N GLY A 64 -1.84 -7.95 -10.69
CA GLY A 64 -1.02 -9.05 -11.15
C GLY A 64 0.07 -9.45 -10.15
N ALA A 65 0.74 -8.50 -9.50
CA ALA A 65 1.84 -8.80 -8.58
C ALA A 65 1.37 -8.82 -7.12
N TYR A 66 1.03 -7.68 -6.51
CA TYR A 66 0.63 -7.64 -5.09
C TYR A 66 -0.52 -8.59 -4.77
N HIS A 67 -1.58 -8.53 -5.56
CA HIS A 67 -2.76 -9.34 -5.35
C HIS A 67 -2.57 -10.80 -5.80
N ARG A 68 -2.46 -11.07 -7.10
CA ARG A 68 -2.45 -12.45 -7.61
C ARG A 68 -1.17 -13.23 -7.26
N TYR A 69 0.00 -12.62 -7.38
CA TYR A 69 1.26 -13.33 -7.16
C TYR A 69 1.62 -13.44 -5.67
N PHE A 70 1.83 -12.30 -5.00
CA PHE A 70 2.33 -12.28 -3.63
C PHE A 70 1.28 -12.72 -2.62
N SER A 71 0.02 -12.34 -2.80
CA SER A 71 -1.03 -12.67 -1.83
C SER A 71 -1.66 -14.04 -2.08
N HIS A 72 -2.02 -14.34 -3.33
CA HIS A 72 -2.80 -15.54 -3.68
C HIS A 72 -2.01 -16.67 -4.36
N ARG A 73 -0.74 -16.44 -4.71
CA ARG A 73 0.11 -17.43 -5.40
C ARG A 73 -0.55 -18.02 -6.67
N SER A 74 -1.29 -17.21 -7.42
CA SER A 74 -2.05 -17.67 -8.59
C SER A 74 -1.18 -18.15 -9.76
N TYR A 75 0.12 -17.83 -9.74
CA TYR A 75 1.08 -18.29 -10.74
C TYR A 75 2.50 -18.35 -10.16
N LYS A 76 3.41 -19.00 -10.89
CA LYS A 76 4.84 -19.08 -10.56
C LYS A 76 5.65 -18.31 -11.58
N THR A 77 6.80 -17.78 -11.16
CA THR A 77 7.77 -17.14 -12.05
C THR A 77 9.19 -17.31 -11.50
N SER A 78 10.19 -16.89 -12.27
CA SER A 78 11.60 -16.90 -11.85
C SER A 78 11.85 -15.90 -10.73
N ARG A 79 12.91 -16.12 -9.94
CA ARG A 79 13.31 -15.20 -8.86
C ARG A 79 13.57 -13.78 -9.37
N TRP A 80 14.15 -13.66 -10.56
CA TRP A 80 14.38 -12.36 -11.21
C TRP A 80 13.05 -11.66 -11.51
N PHE A 81 12.09 -12.33 -12.15
CA PHE A 81 10.83 -11.69 -12.51
C PHE A 81 9.95 -11.44 -11.29
N GLN A 82 10.05 -12.28 -10.25
CA GLN A 82 9.47 -11.99 -8.93
C GLN A 82 9.94 -10.62 -8.40
N PHE A 83 11.23 -10.31 -8.51
CA PHE A 83 11.75 -9.01 -8.09
C PHE A 83 11.22 -7.87 -8.99
N VAL A 84 11.15 -8.07 -10.31
CA VAL A 84 10.54 -7.09 -11.24
C VAL A 84 9.09 -6.80 -10.87
N LEU A 85 8.30 -7.83 -10.61
CA LEU A 85 6.91 -7.71 -10.16
C LEU A 85 6.81 -6.94 -8.84
N ALA A 86 7.69 -7.24 -7.88
CA ALA A 86 7.75 -6.53 -6.60
C ALA A 86 8.10 -5.05 -6.78
N LEU A 87 9.12 -4.75 -7.60
CA LEU A 87 9.59 -3.40 -7.85
C LEU A 87 8.51 -2.56 -8.54
N GLY A 88 7.91 -3.09 -9.61
CA GLY A 88 6.82 -2.43 -10.34
C GLY A 88 5.62 -2.14 -9.43
N ALA A 89 5.23 -3.10 -8.59
CA ALA A 89 4.13 -2.91 -7.65
C ALA A 89 4.44 -1.86 -6.58
N THR A 90 5.69 -1.80 -6.13
CA THR A 90 6.12 -0.80 -5.12
C THR A 90 6.06 0.63 -5.65
N THR A 91 6.13 0.84 -6.97
CA THR A 91 5.91 2.17 -7.56
C THR A 91 4.50 2.74 -7.33
N THR A 92 3.55 1.92 -6.85
CA THR A 92 2.18 2.33 -6.52
C THR A 92 2.06 3.04 -5.17
N ALA A 93 3.15 3.09 -4.39
CA ALA A 93 3.21 3.72 -3.07
C ALA A 93 2.24 3.13 -2.02
N GLN A 94 1.87 1.86 -2.15
CA GLN A 94 0.99 1.15 -1.19
C GLN A 94 1.78 0.34 -0.15
N LYS A 95 2.94 0.84 0.29
CA LYS A 95 3.93 0.15 1.13
C LYS A 95 4.66 -1.00 0.42
N GLY A 96 5.39 -1.81 1.18
CA GLY A 96 6.25 -2.87 0.65
C GLY A 96 5.50 -4.13 0.23
N PRO A 97 6.08 -4.97 -0.66
CA PRO A 97 5.44 -6.18 -1.18
C PRO A 97 5.06 -7.20 -0.11
N LEU A 98 5.90 -7.39 0.92
CA LEU A 98 5.63 -8.36 1.98
C LEU A 98 4.58 -7.83 2.95
N TRP A 99 4.63 -6.53 3.25
CA TRP A 99 3.64 -5.82 4.06
C TRP A 99 2.25 -5.94 3.43
N TRP A 100 2.13 -5.58 2.15
CA TRP A 100 0.86 -5.58 1.42
C TRP A 100 0.28 -6.98 1.39
N ALA A 101 1.08 -7.99 1.01
CA ALA A 101 0.60 -9.37 0.92
C ALA A 101 0.23 -9.98 2.28
N ALA A 102 0.97 -9.68 3.34
CA ALA A 102 0.64 -10.16 4.69
C ALA A 102 -0.69 -9.57 5.20
N HIS A 103 -0.94 -8.29 4.94
CA HIS A 103 -2.20 -7.61 5.30
C HIS A 103 -3.36 -8.13 4.44
N HIS A 104 -3.16 -8.26 3.13
CA HIS A 104 -4.18 -8.76 2.19
C HIS A 104 -4.62 -10.19 2.51
N ARG A 105 -3.68 -11.08 2.86
CA ARG A 105 -4.00 -12.45 3.29
C ARG A 105 -4.89 -12.49 4.53
N ILE A 106 -4.72 -11.54 5.44
CA ILE A 106 -5.52 -11.47 6.68
C ILE A 106 -6.88 -10.89 6.41
N HIS A 107 -6.96 -9.85 5.58
CA HIS A 107 -8.23 -9.37 5.09
C HIS A 107 -9.06 -10.50 4.48
N HIS A 108 -8.49 -11.31 3.56
CA HIS A 108 -9.23 -12.44 3.00
C HIS A 108 -9.63 -13.50 4.04
N LYS A 109 -8.76 -13.77 5.01
CA LYS A 109 -9.03 -14.77 6.06
C LYS A 109 -10.13 -14.32 7.02
N LEU A 110 -10.20 -13.03 7.32
CA LEU A 110 -11.09 -12.44 8.32
C LEU A 110 -12.12 -11.51 7.70
N SER A 111 -12.38 -11.59 6.40
CA SER A 111 -13.18 -10.60 5.67
C SER A 111 -14.50 -10.30 6.38
N ASP A 112 -14.72 -9.03 6.72
CA ASP A 112 -15.88 -8.53 7.47
C ASP A 112 -16.13 -9.16 8.86
N LEU A 113 -15.15 -9.87 9.40
CA LEU A 113 -15.10 -10.38 10.77
C LEU A 113 -14.17 -9.51 11.63
N PRO A 114 -14.28 -9.59 12.97
CA PRO A 114 -13.34 -8.94 13.87
C PRO A 114 -11.89 -9.31 13.53
N GLY A 115 -11.03 -8.29 13.40
CA GLY A 115 -9.63 -8.44 12.99
C GLY A 115 -9.37 -8.25 11.49
N ASP A 116 -10.40 -8.05 10.66
CA ASP A 116 -10.21 -7.49 9.32
C ASP A 116 -9.66 -6.06 9.41
N LEU A 117 -8.51 -5.83 8.78
CA LEU A 117 -7.75 -4.60 8.85
C LEU A 117 -8.50 -3.40 8.26
N HIS A 118 -9.34 -3.64 7.24
CA HIS A 118 -9.99 -2.60 6.48
C HIS A 118 -11.45 -2.91 6.13
N SER A 119 -12.15 -3.63 7.01
CA SER A 119 -13.60 -3.80 6.89
C SER A 119 -14.34 -2.52 7.23
N VAL A 120 -15.18 -2.06 6.30
CA VAL A 120 -16.14 -0.96 6.53
C VAL A 120 -17.12 -1.35 7.64
N LYS A 121 -17.56 -2.62 7.66
CA LYS A 121 -18.53 -3.14 8.64
C LYS A 121 -17.99 -3.08 10.06
N GLN A 122 -16.69 -3.33 10.25
CA GLN A 122 -16.07 -3.39 11.58
C GLN A 122 -15.57 -2.02 12.06
N SER A 123 -15.01 -1.20 11.18
CA SER A 123 -14.28 0.02 11.58
C SER A 123 -14.76 1.32 10.91
N GLY A 124 -15.78 1.25 10.07
CA GLY A 124 -16.36 2.41 9.38
C GLY A 124 -15.55 2.92 8.18
N PHE A 125 -16.20 3.75 7.38
CA PHE A 125 -15.71 4.21 6.08
C PHE A 125 -14.32 4.86 6.12
N TRP A 126 -14.09 5.83 7.02
CA TRP A 126 -12.84 6.58 7.06
C TRP A 126 -11.64 5.73 7.47
N TRP A 127 -11.87 4.73 8.33
CA TRP A 127 -10.82 3.78 8.70
C TRP A 127 -10.50 2.85 7.53
N SER A 128 -11.51 2.21 6.94
CA SER A 128 -11.32 1.28 5.83
C SER A 128 -10.74 1.96 4.58
N HIS A 129 -11.05 3.23 4.36
CA HIS A 129 -10.58 3.97 3.19
C HIS A 129 -9.15 4.51 3.36
N HIS A 130 -8.81 5.08 4.52
CA HIS A 130 -7.51 5.71 4.78
C HIS A 130 -6.83 5.27 6.08
N GLY A 131 -7.60 5.09 7.16
CA GLY A 131 -7.04 4.94 8.51
C GLY A 131 -6.10 3.74 8.66
N TRP A 132 -6.49 2.58 8.13
CA TRP A 132 -5.72 1.34 8.30
C TRP A 132 -4.31 1.42 7.70
N ILE A 133 -4.17 2.02 6.51
CA ILE A 133 -2.88 2.12 5.83
C ILE A 133 -2.00 3.22 6.44
N LEU A 134 -2.60 4.28 6.98
CA LEU A 134 -1.90 5.39 7.65
C LEU A 134 -1.56 5.10 9.13
N SER A 135 -2.18 4.08 9.72
CA SER A 135 -1.95 3.71 11.11
C SER A 135 -0.53 3.18 11.33
N ARG A 136 0.17 3.75 12.32
CA ARG A 136 1.49 3.28 12.77
C ARG A 136 1.43 1.91 13.43
N ASP A 137 0.29 1.56 14.03
CA ASP A 137 0.12 0.26 14.69
C ASP A 137 0.07 -0.90 13.69
N LEU A 138 -0.18 -0.59 12.42
CA LEU A 138 -0.20 -1.53 11.31
C LEU A 138 0.99 -1.32 10.37
N GLU A 139 2.06 -0.66 10.82
CA GLU A 139 3.23 -0.39 9.98
C GLU A 139 4.16 -1.61 9.87
N GLU A 140 4.19 -2.45 10.91
CA GLU A 140 5.03 -3.65 10.93
C GLU A 140 4.54 -4.71 9.95
N THR A 141 5.49 -5.42 9.34
CA THR A 141 5.19 -6.58 8.49
C THR A 141 5.24 -7.85 9.31
N ASP A 142 4.10 -8.52 9.49
CA ASP A 142 4.06 -9.87 10.07
C ASP A 142 4.59 -10.91 9.06
N LEU A 143 5.90 -11.16 9.13
CA LEU A 143 6.59 -12.11 8.25
C LEU A 143 6.09 -13.56 8.43
N SER A 144 5.45 -13.89 9.56
CA SER A 144 4.92 -15.23 9.80
C SER A 144 3.79 -15.59 8.82
N ARG A 145 3.11 -14.58 8.27
CA ARG A 145 1.99 -14.71 7.31
C ARG A 145 2.44 -14.79 5.85
N ILE A 146 3.72 -14.51 5.59
CA ILE A 146 4.30 -14.38 4.24
C ILE A 146 5.66 -15.09 4.11
N LYS A 147 5.88 -16.16 4.90
CA LYS A 147 7.15 -16.92 4.99
C LYS A 147 7.69 -17.40 3.63
N ASP A 148 6.77 -17.71 2.72
CA ASP A 148 7.06 -18.14 1.35
C ASP A 148 7.86 -17.11 0.54
N PHE A 149 7.61 -15.81 0.77
CA PHE A 149 8.34 -14.73 0.11
C PHE A 149 9.33 -14.02 1.06
N ALA A 150 9.12 -14.09 2.37
CA ALA A 150 10.01 -13.50 3.37
C ALA A 150 11.42 -14.12 3.36
N LYS A 151 11.59 -15.33 2.83
CA LYS A 151 12.91 -15.95 2.68
C LYS A 151 13.83 -15.25 1.67
N TYR A 152 13.29 -14.39 0.80
CA TYR A 152 14.07 -13.70 -0.23
C TYR A 152 14.62 -12.35 0.28
N PRO A 153 15.94 -12.16 0.41
CA PRO A 153 16.52 -10.95 0.97
C PRO A 153 16.21 -9.69 0.15
N GLU A 154 16.14 -9.79 -1.18
CA GLU A 154 15.80 -8.67 -2.07
C GLU A 154 14.37 -8.16 -1.83
N LEU A 155 13.43 -9.05 -1.49
CA LEU A 155 12.06 -8.67 -1.18
C LEU A 155 11.96 -8.03 0.21
N ARG A 156 12.75 -8.50 1.18
CA ARG A 156 12.84 -7.86 2.50
C ARG A 156 13.43 -6.46 2.39
N TRP A 157 14.52 -6.31 1.63
CA TRP A 157 15.13 -5.01 1.37
C TRP A 157 14.13 -4.05 0.72
N LEU A 158 13.47 -4.48 -0.35
CA LEU A 158 12.46 -3.67 -1.03
C LEU A 158 11.26 -3.35 -0.12
N ASN A 159 10.88 -4.26 0.77
CA ASN A 159 9.81 -4.03 1.74
C ASN A 159 10.16 -2.96 2.77
N THR A 160 11.41 -2.92 3.23
CA THR A 160 11.90 -1.88 4.14
C THR A 160 12.02 -0.52 3.43
N PHE A 161 12.59 -0.51 2.22
CA PHE A 161 12.85 0.70 1.44
C PHE A 161 11.76 0.98 0.40
N TRP A 162 10.51 0.65 0.72
CA TRP A 162 9.39 0.71 -0.22
C TRP A 162 9.10 2.12 -0.74
N VAL A 163 9.56 3.17 -0.05
CA VAL A 163 9.42 4.57 -0.48
C VAL A 163 10.35 4.91 -1.65
N VAL A 164 11.43 4.16 -1.86
CA VAL A 164 12.45 4.49 -2.87
C VAL A 164 11.89 4.36 -4.29
N PRO A 165 11.24 3.24 -4.71
CA PRO A 165 10.70 3.12 -6.07
C PRO A 165 9.67 4.19 -6.47
N PRO A 166 8.65 4.56 -5.67
CA PRO A 166 7.71 5.59 -6.06
C PRO A 166 8.36 6.98 -6.14
N ILE A 167 9.31 7.31 -5.26
CA ILE A 167 10.07 8.57 -5.32
C ILE A 167 10.94 8.61 -6.58
N ALA A 168 11.70 7.54 -6.86
CA ALA A 168 12.53 7.46 -8.05
C ALA A 168 11.71 7.57 -9.33
N ALA A 169 10.54 6.92 -9.38
CA ALA A 169 9.60 7.02 -10.49
C ALA A 169 9.05 8.45 -10.68
N GLY A 170 8.78 9.17 -9.57
CA GLY A 170 8.36 10.57 -9.61
C GLY A 170 9.47 11.48 -10.13
N VAL A 171 10.69 11.35 -9.61
CA VAL A 171 11.86 12.14 -10.06
C VAL A 171 12.16 11.90 -11.54
N ALA A 172 12.09 10.65 -12.02
CA ALA A 172 12.34 10.31 -13.42
C ALA A 172 11.26 10.81 -14.40
N SER A 173 10.15 11.38 -13.91
CA SER A 173 9.07 11.92 -14.75
C SER A 173 9.18 13.42 -15.03
N PHE A 174 10.24 14.07 -14.52
CA PHE A 174 10.63 15.45 -14.79
C PHE A 174 11.94 15.50 -15.57
#